data_AF-A0A1V5ZM80-F1
#
_entry.id   AF-A0A1V5ZM80-F1
#
_cell.length_a   1.000
_cell.length_b   1.000
_cell.length_c   1.000
_cell.angle_alpha   90.00
_cell.angle_beta   90.00
_cell.angle_gamma   90.00
#
_symmetry.space_group_name_H-M   'P 1'
#
loop_
_entity.id
_entity.type
_entity.pdbx_description
1 polymer ?
#
loop_
_entity_poly.entity_id
_entity_poly.type
_entity_poly.pdbx_seq_one_letter_code
_entity_poly.pdbx_strand_id
1 'polypeptide(L)' 'MIVVAADDSVMPQTIESINHAKSAGVPIIIAITKIDKEGKKNIEQIKTDLSANGITPEDWG' A
#
# COMPACT_ATOMS: atom_id res chain seq x y z
N MET A 1 -0.09 -7.19 -8.86
CA MET A 1 0.93 -6.48 -8.05
C MET A 1 0.58 -5.00 -8.08
N ILE A 2 0.40 -4.39 -6.91
CA ILE A 2 0.09 -2.96 -6.77
C ILE A 2 1.38 -2.28 -6.30
N VAL A 3 1.77 -1.19 -6.96
CA VAL A 3 2.98 -0.44 -6.61
C VAL A 3 2.57 0.88 -5.98
N VAL A 4 3.08 1.16 -4.79
CA VAL A 4 2.85 2.41 -4.07
C VAL A 4 4.18 3.12 -3.94
N ALA A 5 4.22 4.41 -4.28
CA ALA A 5 5.42 5.21 -4.14
C ALA A 5 5.47 5.80 -2.72
N ALA A 6 6.63 5.74 -2.07
CA ALA A 6 6.80 6.23 -0.70
C ALA A 6 6.60 7.75 -0.57
N ASP A 7 6.70 8.51 -1.66
CA ASP A 7 6.48 9.96 -1.67
C ASP A 7 5.01 10.38 -1.86
N ASP A 8 4.14 9.48 -2.35
CA ASP A 8 2.78 9.80 -2.82
C ASP A 8 1.65 9.24 -1.94
N SER A 9 1.99 8.51 -0.86
CA SER A 9 1.02 7.84 0.04
C SER A 9 0.02 6.91 -0.70
N VAL A 10 -0.99 6.41 0.01
CA VAL A 10 -2.08 5.62 -0.60
C VAL A 10 -3.00 6.55 -1.39
N MET A 11 -2.87 6.54 -2.71
CA MET A 11 -3.70 7.33 -3.63
C MET A 11 -5.05 6.66 -3.94
N PRO A 12 -6.07 7.40 -4.41
CA PRO A 12 -7.36 6.84 -4.82
C PRO A 12 -7.25 5.67 -5.81
N GLN A 13 -6.33 5.76 -6.77
CA GLN A 13 -6.05 4.67 -7.73
C GLN A 13 -5.55 3.39 -7.05
N THR A 14 -4.81 3.52 -5.95
CA THR A 14 -4.35 2.36 -5.14
C THR A 14 -5.55 1.69 -4.48
N ILE A 15 -6.49 2.48 -3.95
CA ILE A 15 -7.72 1.99 -3.30
C ILE A 15 -8.61 1.28 -4.31
N GLU A 16 -8.80 1.84 -5.51
CA GLU A 16 -9.55 1.17 -6.59
C GLU A 16 -8.91 -0.16 -6.99
N SER A 17 -7.57 -0.19 -7.10
CA SER A 17 -6.84 -1.43 -7.41
C SER A 17 -6.99 -2.48 -6.31
N ILE A 18 -6.96 -2.07 -5.04
CA ILE A 18 -7.21 -2.95 -3.89
C ILE A 18 -8.63 -3.51 -3.95
N ASN A 19 -9.63 -2.66 -4.17
CA ASN A 19 -11.04 -3.09 -4.25
C ASN A 19 -11.28 -4.06 -5.40
N HIS A 20 -10.70 -3.78 -6.58
CA HIS A 20 -10.80 -4.67 -7.73
C HIS A 20 -10.19 -6.04 -7.42
N ALA A 21 -8.98 -6.07 -6.85
CA ALA A 21 -8.30 -7.31 -6.51
C ALA A 21 -9.04 -8.09 -5.41
N LYS A 22 -9.60 -7.41 -4.41
CA LYS A 22 -10.44 -8.00 -3.37
C LYS A 22 -11.70 -8.63 -3.96
N SER A 23 -12.40 -7.91 -4.83
CA SER A 23 -13.62 -8.40 -5.49
C SER A 23 -13.34 -9.59 -6.41
N ALA A 24 -12.15 -9.65 -7.00
CA ALA A 24 -11.71 -10.78 -7.83
C ALA A 24 -11.20 -11.98 -7.01
N GLY A 25 -11.05 -11.86 -5.69
CA GLY A 25 -10.54 -12.93 -4.83
C GLY A 25 -9.09 -13.32 -5.13
N VAL A 26 -8.31 -12.41 -5.74
CA VAL A 26 -6.92 -12.68 -6.14
C VAL A 26 -5.94 -12.26 -5.04
N PRO A 27 -4.80 -12.95 -4.90
CA PRO A 27 -3.77 -12.54 -3.95
C PRO A 27 -3.22 -11.15 -4.30
N ILE A 28 -3.08 -10.31 -3.28
CA ILE A 28 -2.60 -8.93 -3.40
C ILE A 28 -1.17 -8.85 -2.89
N ILE A 29 -0.26 -8.37 -3.74
CA ILE A 29 1.12 -8.05 -3.38
C ILE A 29 1.29 -6.55 -3.55
N ILE A 30 1.71 -5.87 -2.48
CA ILE A 30 1.99 -4.43 -2.49
C ILE A 30 3.49 -4.18 -2.36
N ALA A 31 4.06 -3.50 -3.35
CA ALA A 31 5.46 -3.08 -3.34
C ALA A 31 5.56 -1.58 -3.10
N ILE A 32 6.29 -1.20 -2.05
CA ILE A 32 6.58 0.20 -1.76
C ILE A 32 7.89 0.58 -2.47
N THR A 33 7.84 1.61 -3.31
CA THR A 33 8.96 2.07 -4.16
C THR A 33 9.44 3.46 -3.76
N LYS A 34 10.61 3.87 -4.27
CA LYS A 34 11.27 5.15 -3.95
C LYS A 34 11.60 5.35 -2.46
N ILE A 35 11.94 4.25 -1.77
CA ILE A 35 12.39 4.26 -0.36
C ILE A 35 13.73 4.99 -0.14
N ASP A 36 14.44 5.30 -1.22
CA ASP A 36 15.77 5.91 -1.23
C ASP A 36 15.76 7.44 -1.02
N LYS A 37 14.62 8.10 -1.26
CA LYS A 37 14.54 9.56 -1.11
C LYS A 37 14.64 9.97 0.37
N GLU A 38 15.55 10.90 0.67
CA GLU A 38 15.70 11.56 1.97
C GLU A 38 14.44 12.36 2.33
N GLY A 39 13.49 11.64 2.89
CA GLY A 39 12.17 12.11 3.27
C GLY A 39 11.43 10.92 3.81
N LYS A 40 11.77 10.52 5.05
CA LYS A 40 11.04 9.52 5.86
C LYS A 40 9.58 9.97 6.12
N LYS A 41 8.80 10.30 5.10
CA LYS A 41 7.35 10.44 5.23
C LYS A 41 6.75 9.03 5.12
N ASN A 42 6.99 8.35 6.23
CA ASN A 42 6.22 7.31 6.87
C ASN A 42 5.73 6.15 5.99
N ILE A 43 6.64 5.22 5.73
CA ILE A 43 6.28 3.82 5.43
C ILE A 43 5.26 3.30 6.44
N GLU A 44 5.39 3.68 7.73
CA GLU A 44 4.41 3.35 8.77
C GLU A 44 3.02 3.94 8.51
N GLN A 45 2.94 5.15 7.94
CA GLN A 45 1.67 5.77 7.59
C GLN A 45 1.05 5.09 6.38
N ILE A 46 1.86 4.73 5.38
CA ILE A 46 1.41 3.91 4.25
C ILE A 46 0.87 2.57 4.74
N LYS A 47 1.60 1.89 5.64
CA LYS A 47 1.15 0.66 6.29
C LYS A 47 -0.18 0.86 7.04
N THR A 48 -0.34 1.97 7.75
CA THR A 48 -1.57 2.32 8.48
C THR A 48 -2.75 2.58 7.53
N ASP A 49 -2.55 3.35 6.46
CA ASP A 49 -3.56 3.62 5.43
C ASP A 49 -3.97 2.34 4.69
N LEU A 50 -3.00 1.48 4.35
CA LEU A 50 -3.26 0.17 3.77
C LEU A 50 -4.10 -0.70 4.72
N SER A 51 -3.78 -0.69 6.02
CA SER A 51 -4.54 -1.40 7.05
C SER A 51 -5.98 -0.87 7.18
N ALA A 52 -6.17 0.45 7.09
CA ALA A 52 -7.51 1.06 7.08
C ALA A 52 -8.34 0.62 5.86
N ASN A 53 -7.68 0.32 4.73
CA ASN A 53 -8.28 -0.26 3.53
C ASN A 53 -8.34 -1.79 3.57
N GLY A 54 -8.07 -2.42 4.71
CA GLY A 54 -8.14 -3.85 4.95
C GLY A 54 -7.04 -4.65 4.26
N ILE A 55 -5.84 -4.06 4.11
CA ILE A 55 -4.60 -4.75 3.73
C ILE A 55 -3.67 -4.69 4.94
N THR A 56 -3.53 -5.81 5.65
CA THR A 56 -2.65 -5.90 6.81
C THR A 56 -1.20 -6.13 6.35
N PRO A 57 -0.23 -5.31 6.78
CA PRO A 57 1.18 -5.56 6.51
C PRO A 57 1.64 -6.88 7.13
N GLU A 58 2.45 -7.66 6.40
CA GLU A 58 3.00 -8.93 6.92
C GLU A 58 3.86 -8.74 8.18
N ASP A 59 4.51 -7.58 8.29
CA ASP A 59 5.41 -7.20 9.40
C ASP A 59 4.68 -6.93 10.74
N TRP A 60 3.33 -6.87 10.72
CA TRP A 60 2.49 -6.70 11.92
C TRP A 60 1.88 -8.03 12.41
N GLY A 61 2.22 -9.14 11.74
CA GLY A 61 1.81 -10.51 12.07
C GLY A 61 2.88 -11.28 12.83
#